data_AF-A0A932NJ95-F1
#
_entry.id   AF-A0A932NJ95-F1
#
_cell.length_a   1.000
_cell.length_b   1.000
_cell.length_c   1.000
_cell.angle_alpha   90.00
_cell.angle_beta   90.00
_cell.angle_gamma   90.00
#
_symmetry.space_group_name_H-M   'P 1'
#
loop_
_entity.id
_entity.type
_entity.pdbx_description
1 polymer ?
#
loop_
_entity_poly.entity_id
_entity_poly.type
_entity_poly.pdbx_seq_one_letter_code
_entity_poly.pdbx_strand_id
1 'polypeptide(L)'
;ALRELVARLEKERDAEKASVASREHELRDLLRAERAQAAKAESLQISELAARRAAQELQVKNDELTRMLSARELELRQASALSGQGKAGEMRAQAEIDEIRGQLAAAMRREHALKSELLAAAAEKRQLSAASRDAEALRALVKEKEAALSAAEREVARVVPALVARDQTIADLNANKARLDMDWRERMQSMRMEFEYKIEELEEKLYVGPLGWLRRKLTGRD
;
A
#
# COMPACT_ATOMS: atom_id res chain seq x y z
N ALA A 1 -18.65 -4.78 26.98
CA ALA A 1 -18.77 -5.90 26.02
C ALA A 1 -19.03 -5.41 24.57
N LEU A 2 -20.27 -5.26 24.09
CA LEU A 2 -20.52 -4.94 22.66
C LEU A 2 -20.02 -3.55 22.24
N ARG A 3 -20.20 -2.51 23.06
CA ARG A 3 -19.69 -1.16 22.75
C ARG A 3 -18.17 -1.11 22.69
N GLU A 4 -17.51 -1.84 23.59
CA GLU A 4 -16.04 -1.99 23.58
C GLU A 4 -15.58 -2.79 22.36
N LEU A 5 -16.35 -3.79 21.91
CA LEU A 5 -16.07 -4.53 20.69
C LEU A 5 -16.16 -3.64 19.45
N VAL A 6 -17.21 -2.83 19.33
CA VAL A 6 -17.34 -1.87 18.22
C VAL A 6 -16.21 -0.85 18.22
N ALA A 7 -15.89 -0.26 19.38
CA ALA A 7 -14.78 0.68 19.49
C ALA A 7 -13.42 0.05 19.09
N ARG A 8 -13.19 -1.24 19.41
CA ARG A 8 -12.00 -1.97 18.97
C ARG A 8 -12.00 -2.21 17.46
N LEU A 9 -13.12 -2.67 16.89
CA LEU A 9 -13.25 -2.92 15.45
C LEU A 9 -13.13 -1.64 14.61
N GLU A 10 -13.69 -0.52 15.08
CA GLU A 10 -13.53 0.79 14.43
C GLU A 10 -12.07 1.25 14.46
N LYS A 11 -11.38 1.07 15.58
CA LYS A 11 -9.95 1.38 15.70
C LYS A 11 -9.10 0.52 14.76
N GLU A 12 -9.40 -0.78 14.66
CA GLU A 12 -8.72 -1.70 13.73
C GLU A 12 -9.01 -1.33 12.26
N ARG A 13 -10.26 -1.01 11.93
CA ARG A 13 -10.64 -0.51 10.60
C ARG A 13 -9.86 0.75 10.23
N ASP A 14 -9.80 1.72 11.13
CA ASP A 14 -9.15 3.01 10.85
C ASP A 14 -7.63 2.84 10.74
N ALA A 15 -7.03 1.95 11.54
CA ALA A 15 -5.64 1.55 11.40
C ALA A 15 -5.36 0.91 10.04
N GLU A 16 -6.21 0.00 9.57
CA GLU A 16 -6.02 -0.62 8.26
C GLU A 16 -6.32 0.32 7.09
N LYS A 17 -7.23 1.28 7.25
CA LYS A 17 -7.40 2.38 6.26
C LYS A 17 -6.13 3.22 6.13
N ALA A 18 -5.54 3.61 7.25
CA ALA A 18 -4.27 4.33 7.24
C ALA A 18 -3.13 3.48 6.63
N SER A 19 -3.10 2.19 6.95
CA SER A 19 -2.12 1.25 6.41
C SER A 19 -2.23 1.07 4.89
N VAL A 20 -3.46 0.94 4.37
CA VAL A 20 -3.72 0.87 2.92
C VAL A 20 -3.34 2.18 2.23
N ALA A 21 -3.74 3.33 2.78
CA ALA A 21 -3.41 4.64 2.21
C ALA A 21 -1.88 4.88 2.12
N SER A 22 -1.12 4.48 3.15
CA SER A 22 0.34 4.55 3.14
C SER A 22 0.94 3.69 2.03
N ARG A 23 0.52 2.42 1.94
CA ARG A 23 1.03 1.49 0.92
C ARG A 23 0.63 1.89 -0.50
N GLU A 24 -0.55 2.47 -0.69
CA GLU A 24 -0.94 3.04 -1.98
C GLU A 24 -0.03 4.19 -2.41
N HIS A 25 0.36 5.06 -1.47
CA HIS A 25 1.30 6.14 -1.77
C HIS A 25 2.66 5.57 -2.19
N GLU A 26 3.20 4.62 -1.43
CA GLU A 26 4.44 3.91 -1.78
C GLU A 26 4.35 3.25 -3.15
N LEU A 27 3.23 2.58 -3.44
CA LEU A 27 2.98 1.96 -4.74
C LEU A 27 2.95 2.98 -5.87
N ARG A 28 2.32 4.15 -5.68
CA ARG A 28 2.30 5.21 -6.70
C ARG A 28 3.69 5.74 -7.00
N ASP A 29 4.52 5.91 -5.98
CA ASP A 29 5.91 6.35 -6.16
C ASP A 29 6.75 5.29 -6.86
N LEU A 30 6.56 4.02 -6.54
CA LEU A 30 7.19 2.92 -7.25
C LEU A 30 6.72 2.78 -8.70
N LEU A 31 5.43 2.99 -8.99
CA LEU A 31 4.92 2.98 -10.36
C LEU A 31 5.49 4.15 -11.19
N ARG A 32 5.68 5.31 -10.58
CA ARG A 32 6.38 6.44 -11.23
C ARG A 32 7.84 6.07 -11.51
N ALA A 33 8.51 5.46 -10.54
CA ALA A 33 9.87 4.96 -10.72
C ALA A 33 9.96 3.88 -11.80
N GLU A 34 9.03 2.92 -11.82
CA GLU A 34 8.94 1.85 -12.82
C GLU A 34 8.74 2.41 -14.23
N ARG A 35 7.89 3.43 -14.40
CA ARG A 35 7.72 4.11 -15.70
C ARG A 35 9.00 4.83 -16.15
N ALA A 36 9.68 5.52 -15.22
CA ALA A 36 10.96 6.16 -15.52
C ALA A 36 12.05 5.12 -15.85
N GLN A 37 12.06 4.00 -15.14
CA GLN A 37 12.94 2.86 -15.38
C GLN A 37 12.63 2.16 -16.71
N ALA A 38 11.37 2.04 -17.10
CA ALA A 38 10.96 1.47 -18.39
C ALA A 38 11.43 2.35 -19.55
N ALA A 39 11.23 3.67 -19.46
CA ALA A 39 11.77 4.62 -20.44
C ALA A 39 13.30 4.54 -20.53
N LYS A 40 13.98 4.40 -19.39
CA LYS A 40 15.43 4.18 -19.34
C LYS A 40 15.84 2.84 -19.96
N ALA A 41 15.08 1.77 -19.73
CA ALA A 41 15.34 0.46 -20.30
C ALA A 41 15.18 0.47 -21.83
N GLU A 42 14.18 1.17 -22.37
CA GLU A 42 14.01 1.35 -23.83
C GLU A 42 15.19 2.12 -24.43
N SER A 43 15.62 3.21 -23.78
CA SER A 43 16.80 3.96 -24.18
C SER A 43 18.08 3.10 -24.14
N LEU A 44 18.24 2.26 -23.11
CA LEU A 44 19.33 1.31 -23.00
C LEU A 44 19.29 0.26 -24.11
N GLN A 45 18.12 -0.23 -24.53
CA GLN A 45 18.03 -1.17 -25.65
C GLN A 45 18.44 -0.53 -26.98
N ILE A 46 18.03 0.72 -27.23
CA ILE A 46 18.41 1.45 -28.45
C ILE A 46 19.92 1.69 -28.48
N SER A 47 20.50 2.14 -27.36
CA SER A 47 21.95 2.34 -27.25
C SER A 47 22.73 1.03 -27.31
N GLU A 48 22.23 -0.05 -26.72
CA GLU A 48 22.83 -1.40 -26.82
C GLU A 48 22.84 -1.89 -28.27
N LEU A 49 21.76 -1.71 -29.01
CA LEU A 49 21.70 -2.05 -30.43
C LEU A 49 22.69 -1.23 -31.26
N ALA A 50 22.80 0.07 -30.99
CA ALA A 50 23.78 0.94 -31.66
C ALA A 50 25.22 0.52 -31.33
N ALA A 51 25.53 0.25 -30.06
CA ALA A 51 26.83 -0.22 -29.61
C ALA A 51 27.20 -1.59 -30.19
N ARG A 52 26.24 -2.51 -30.31
CA ARG A 52 26.44 -3.82 -30.98
C ARG A 52 26.78 -3.65 -32.45
N ARG A 53 26.09 -2.76 -33.18
CA ARG A 53 26.41 -2.45 -34.58
C ARG A 53 27.81 -1.84 -34.70
N ALA A 54 28.14 -0.87 -33.85
CA ALA A 54 29.48 -0.26 -33.82
C ALA A 54 30.58 -1.28 -33.49
N ALA A 55 30.33 -2.21 -32.57
CA ALA A 55 31.26 -3.28 -32.25
C ALA A 55 31.46 -4.25 -33.43
N GLN A 56 30.39 -4.60 -34.15
CA GLN A 56 30.48 -5.42 -35.37
C GLN A 56 31.29 -4.71 -36.47
N GLU A 57 31.06 -3.41 -36.69
CA GLU A 57 31.83 -2.63 -37.66
C GLU A 57 33.32 -2.56 -37.29
N LEU A 58 33.63 -2.39 -36.00
CA LEU A 58 35.01 -2.40 -35.52
C LEU A 58 35.66 -3.77 -35.63
N GLN A 59 34.92 -4.85 -35.39
CA GLN A 59 35.41 -6.21 -35.59
C GLN A 59 35.79 -6.45 -37.05
N VAL A 60 34.92 -6.08 -38.00
CA VAL A 60 35.22 -6.20 -39.43
C VAL A 60 36.46 -5.37 -39.81
N LYS A 61 36.60 -4.15 -39.29
CA LYS A 61 37.80 -3.33 -39.51
C LYS A 61 39.06 -3.94 -38.90
N ASN A 62 38.98 -4.54 -37.72
CA ASN A 62 40.10 -5.24 -37.09
C ASN A 62 40.53 -6.44 -37.94
N ASP A 63 39.57 -7.22 -38.45
CA ASP A 63 39.84 -8.36 -39.33
C ASP A 63 40.50 -7.91 -40.64
N GLU A 64 40.03 -6.80 -41.23
CA GLU A 64 40.62 -6.20 -42.44
C GLU A 64 42.05 -5.71 -42.19
N LEU A 65 42.28 -4.92 -41.14
CA LEU A 65 43.61 -4.44 -40.75
C LEU A 65 44.58 -5.59 -40.46
N THR A 66 44.09 -6.65 -39.81
CA THR A 66 44.89 -7.86 -39.54
C THR A 66 45.29 -8.56 -40.84
N ARG A 67 44.36 -8.69 -41.80
CA ARG A 67 44.66 -9.24 -43.13
C ARG A 67 45.67 -8.36 -43.88
N MET A 68 45.48 -7.04 -43.91
CA MET A 68 46.42 -6.10 -44.51
C MET A 68 47.82 -6.19 -43.90
N LEU A 69 47.89 -6.25 -42.56
CA LEU A 69 49.14 -6.43 -41.84
C LEU A 69 49.85 -7.71 -42.29
N SER A 70 49.14 -8.84 -42.30
CA SER A 70 49.72 -10.12 -42.70
C SER A 70 50.21 -10.15 -44.16
N ALA A 71 49.46 -9.50 -45.07
CA ALA A 71 49.84 -9.38 -46.47
C ALA A 71 51.11 -8.52 -46.63
N ARG A 72 51.16 -7.36 -45.98
CA ARG A 72 52.33 -6.47 -46.02
C ARG A 72 53.56 -7.06 -45.36
N GLU A 73 53.42 -7.75 -44.24
CA GLU A 73 54.53 -8.46 -43.60
C GLU A 73 55.09 -9.57 -44.51
N LEU A 74 54.23 -10.25 -45.28
CA LEU A 74 54.64 -11.28 -46.22
C LEU A 74 55.33 -10.69 -47.47
N GLU A 75 54.80 -9.59 -48.01
CA GLU A 75 55.44 -8.84 -49.09
C GLU A 75 56.81 -8.29 -48.69
N LEU A 76 56.94 -7.72 -47.49
CA LEU A 76 58.23 -7.25 -46.97
C LEU A 76 59.23 -8.42 -46.89
N ARG A 77 58.83 -9.58 -46.34
CA ARG A 77 59.69 -10.77 -46.27
C ARG A 77 60.14 -11.25 -47.65
N GLN A 78 59.23 -11.26 -48.64
CA GLN A 78 59.56 -11.64 -50.02
C GLN A 78 60.50 -10.62 -50.68
N ALA A 79 60.26 -9.32 -50.51
CA ALA A 79 61.11 -8.26 -51.05
C ALA A 79 62.54 -8.29 -50.48
N SER A 80 62.66 -8.50 -49.16
CA SER A 80 63.94 -8.69 -48.46
C SER A 80 64.66 -9.99 -48.86
N ALA A 81 63.92 -11.05 -49.24
CA ALA A 81 64.50 -12.31 -49.69
C ALA A 81 64.93 -12.30 -51.17
N LEU A 82 64.20 -11.59 -52.04
CA LEU A 82 64.41 -11.59 -53.49
C LEU A 82 65.40 -10.52 -53.96
N SER A 83 65.78 -9.57 -53.11
CA SER A 83 66.64 -8.49 -53.56
C SER A 83 67.49 -7.85 -52.47
N GLY A 84 68.71 -7.49 -52.83
CA GLY A 84 69.43 -6.38 -52.18
C GLY A 84 68.88 -5.01 -52.60
N GLN A 85 67.56 -4.87 -52.87
CA GLN A 85 66.96 -3.58 -53.21
C GLN A 85 66.92 -2.70 -51.96
N GLY A 86 67.78 -1.68 -52.01
CA GLY A 86 67.83 -0.48 -51.19
C GLY A 86 66.99 -0.44 -49.91
N LYS A 87 67.70 -0.30 -48.77
CA LYS A 87 67.19 0.02 -47.42
C LYS A 87 66.03 1.04 -47.37
N ALA A 88 65.92 1.93 -48.35
CA ALA A 88 64.83 2.90 -48.47
C ALA A 88 63.45 2.26 -48.76
N GLY A 89 63.39 1.18 -49.56
CA GLY A 89 62.15 0.45 -49.85
C GLY A 89 61.66 -0.33 -48.63
N GLU A 90 62.58 -1.02 -47.94
CA GLU A 90 62.30 -1.71 -46.68
C GLU A 90 61.84 -0.75 -45.58
N MET A 91 62.48 0.43 -45.44
CA MET A 91 62.04 1.44 -44.47
C MET A 91 60.64 1.96 -44.75
N ARG A 92 60.23 2.13 -46.03
CA ARG A 92 58.86 2.54 -46.37
C ARG A 92 57.85 1.45 -46.03
N ALA A 93 58.12 0.20 -46.42
CA ALA A 93 57.23 -0.92 -46.11
C ALA A 93 57.14 -1.20 -44.60
N GLN A 94 58.22 -1.01 -43.85
CA GLN A 94 58.20 -1.08 -42.38
C GLN A 94 57.37 0.04 -41.77
N ALA A 95 57.45 1.27 -42.30
CA ALA A 95 56.62 2.38 -41.85
C ALA A 95 55.12 2.12 -42.10
N GLU A 96 54.76 1.55 -43.25
CA GLU A 96 53.38 1.14 -43.56
C GLU A 96 52.87 0.05 -42.58
N ILE A 97 53.71 -0.93 -42.23
CA ILE A 97 53.39 -1.96 -41.24
C ILE A 97 53.14 -1.34 -39.86
N ASP A 98 54.02 -0.42 -39.42
CA ASP A 98 53.88 0.21 -38.11
C ASP A 98 52.66 1.15 -38.04
N GLU A 99 52.28 1.77 -39.16
CA GLU A 99 51.01 2.50 -39.28
C GLU A 99 49.81 1.57 -39.10
N ILE A 100 49.77 0.42 -39.81
CA ILE A 100 48.68 -0.57 -39.68
C ILE A 100 48.61 -1.10 -38.25
N ARG A 101 49.74 -1.38 -37.59
CA ARG A 101 49.78 -1.78 -36.18
C ARG A 101 49.22 -0.70 -35.26
N GLY A 102 49.55 0.57 -35.50
CA GLY A 102 49.01 1.70 -34.76
C GLY A 102 47.50 1.81 -34.90
N GLN A 103 46.98 1.66 -36.12
CA GLN A 103 45.54 1.66 -36.41
C GLN A 103 44.82 0.48 -35.74
N LEU A 104 45.40 -0.73 -35.82
CA LEU A 104 44.86 -1.94 -35.18
C LEU A 104 44.81 -1.79 -33.65
N ALA A 105 45.88 -1.29 -33.03
CA ALA A 105 45.92 -1.06 -31.58
C ALA A 105 44.91 0.02 -31.13
N ALA A 106 44.65 1.03 -31.95
CA ALA A 106 43.61 2.02 -31.69
C ALA A 106 42.20 1.39 -31.81
N ALA A 107 41.97 0.57 -32.82
CA ALA A 107 40.70 -0.09 -33.05
C ALA A 107 40.37 -1.14 -31.97
N MET A 108 41.33 -1.97 -31.55
CA MET A 108 41.15 -2.90 -30.42
C MET A 108 40.82 -2.20 -29.09
N ARG A 109 41.44 -1.04 -28.81
CA ARG A 109 41.11 -0.25 -27.62
C ARG A 109 39.66 0.26 -27.64
N ARG A 110 39.19 0.71 -28.80
CA ARG A 110 37.78 1.13 -28.98
C ARG A 110 36.81 -0.03 -28.83
N GLU A 111 37.15 -1.20 -29.38
CA GLU A 111 36.35 -2.41 -29.21
C GLU A 111 36.23 -2.83 -27.74
N HIS A 112 37.34 -2.79 -26.99
CA HIS A 112 37.33 -3.09 -25.56
C HIS A 112 36.48 -2.10 -24.77
N ALA A 113 36.56 -0.81 -25.09
CA ALA A 113 35.72 0.23 -24.47
C ALA A 113 34.22 -0.07 -24.68
N LEU A 114 33.81 -0.35 -25.92
CA LEU A 114 32.42 -0.71 -26.22
C LEU A 114 31.96 -1.98 -25.51
N LYS A 115 32.81 -3.01 -25.42
CA LYS A 115 32.48 -4.23 -24.65
C LYS A 115 32.25 -3.91 -23.17
N SER A 116 33.06 -3.02 -22.59
CA SER A 116 32.88 -2.60 -21.19
C SER A 116 31.59 -1.81 -20.98
N GLU A 117 31.22 -0.93 -21.91
CA GLU A 117 29.94 -0.19 -21.89
C GLU A 117 28.74 -1.13 -22.00
N LEU A 118 28.81 -2.14 -22.88
CA LEU A 118 27.76 -3.15 -23.03
C LEU A 118 27.58 -3.99 -21.75
N LEU A 119 28.68 -4.35 -21.07
CA LEU A 119 28.61 -5.06 -19.78
C LEU A 119 28.00 -4.19 -18.68
N ALA A 120 28.33 -2.89 -18.64
CA ALA A 120 27.73 -1.94 -17.71
C ALA A 120 26.22 -1.78 -17.96
N ALA A 121 25.81 -1.63 -19.22
CA ALA A 121 24.40 -1.57 -19.60
C ALA A 121 23.64 -2.86 -19.24
N ALA A 122 24.27 -4.03 -19.40
CA ALA A 122 23.68 -5.31 -19.01
C ALA A 122 23.52 -5.44 -17.48
N ALA A 123 24.46 -4.94 -16.69
CA ALA A 123 24.36 -4.89 -15.24
C ALA A 123 23.22 -3.96 -14.78
N GLU A 124 23.11 -2.78 -15.39
CA GLU A 124 22.03 -1.83 -15.14
C GLU A 124 20.66 -2.43 -15.44
N LYS A 125 20.52 -3.16 -16.56
CA LYS A 125 19.27 -3.88 -16.90
C LYS A 125 18.85 -4.92 -15.85
N ARG A 126 19.80 -5.59 -15.21
CA ARG A 126 19.50 -6.54 -14.10
C ARG A 126 19.01 -5.82 -12.85
N GLN A 127 19.51 -4.62 -12.57
CA GLN A 127 19.02 -3.82 -11.44
C GLN A 127 17.58 -3.33 -11.69
N LEU A 128 17.27 -2.92 -12.92
CA LEU A 128 15.92 -2.51 -13.31
C LEU A 128 14.90 -3.66 -13.19
N SER A 129 15.30 -4.91 -13.51
CA SER A 129 14.40 -6.06 -13.34
C SER A 129 14.17 -6.45 -11.88
N ALA A 130 15.14 -6.19 -10.99
CA ALA A 130 14.95 -6.39 -9.55
C ALA A 130 13.93 -5.40 -8.98
N ALA A 131 14.04 -4.11 -9.34
CA ALA A 131 13.10 -3.08 -8.91
C ALA A 131 11.64 -3.35 -9.36
N SER A 132 11.45 -3.94 -10.54
CA SER A 132 10.12 -4.35 -11.02
C SER A 132 9.50 -5.47 -10.16
N ARG A 133 10.30 -6.43 -9.67
CA ARG A 133 9.82 -7.48 -8.75
C ARG A 133 9.39 -6.92 -7.41
N ASP A 134 10.09 -5.91 -6.90
CA ASP A 134 9.74 -5.25 -5.64
C ASP A 134 8.39 -4.52 -5.75
N ALA A 135 8.11 -3.90 -6.91
CA ALA A 135 6.81 -3.30 -7.19
C ALA A 135 5.68 -4.33 -7.25
N GLU A 136 5.91 -5.51 -7.86
CA GLU A 136 4.94 -6.61 -7.88
C GLU A 136 4.65 -7.15 -6.47
N ALA A 137 5.68 -7.30 -5.63
CA ALA A 137 5.51 -7.73 -4.25
C ALA A 137 4.65 -6.75 -3.43
N LEU A 138 4.86 -5.44 -3.61
CA LEU A 138 4.05 -4.42 -2.95
C LEU A 138 2.60 -4.38 -3.44
N ARG A 139 2.35 -4.62 -4.75
CA ARG A 139 0.98 -4.79 -5.26
C ARG A 139 0.26 -5.96 -4.58
N ALA A 140 0.96 -7.08 -4.36
CA ALA A 140 0.39 -8.23 -3.65
C ALA A 140 0.04 -7.88 -2.19
N LEU A 141 0.93 -7.18 -1.49
CA LEU A 141 0.69 -6.74 -0.10
C LEU A 141 -0.47 -5.75 0.01
N VAL A 142 -0.60 -4.81 -0.93
CA VAL A 142 -1.75 -3.88 -0.99
C VAL A 142 -3.05 -4.66 -1.12
N LYS A 143 -3.10 -5.62 -2.05
CA LYS A 143 -4.31 -6.44 -2.29
C LYS A 143 -4.69 -7.29 -1.08
N GLU A 144 -3.72 -7.85 -0.37
CA GLU A 144 -3.96 -8.59 0.88
C GLU A 144 -4.57 -7.67 1.95
N LYS A 145 -4.07 -6.44 2.05
CA LYS A 145 -4.51 -5.47 3.05
C LYS A 145 -5.86 -4.85 2.75
N GLU A 146 -6.18 -4.63 1.47
CA GLU A 146 -7.53 -4.27 1.02
C GLU A 146 -8.54 -5.38 1.36
N ALA A 147 -8.16 -6.65 1.19
CA ALA A 147 -9.02 -7.77 1.55
C ALA A 147 -9.28 -7.83 3.06
N ALA A 148 -8.24 -7.60 3.88
CA ALA A 148 -8.37 -7.52 5.34
C ALA A 148 -9.26 -6.33 5.77
N LEU A 149 -9.09 -5.16 5.15
CA LEU A 149 -9.94 -4.00 5.39
C LEU A 149 -11.40 -4.29 5.04
N SER A 150 -11.67 -4.91 3.89
CA SER A 150 -13.02 -5.28 3.49
C SER A 150 -13.67 -6.27 4.47
N ALA A 151 -12.90 -7.21 5.01
CA ALA A 151 -13.38 -8.14 6.04
C ALA A 151 -13.74 -7.41 7.34
N ALA A 152 -12.88 -6.48 7.80
CA ALA A 152 -13.14 -5.66 8.98
C ALA A 152 -14.39 -4.78 8.82
N GLU A 153 -14.57 -4.16 7.65
CA GLU A 153 -15.76 -3.34 7.34
C GLU A 153 -17.05 -4.15 7.37
N ARG A 154 -17.05 -5.38 6.85
CA ARG A 154 -18.21 -6.29 6.93
C ARG A 154 -18.54 -6.65 8.37
N GLU A 155 -17.53 -6.89 9.20
CA GLU A 155 -17.75 -7.24 10.61
C GLU A 155 -18.32 -6.06 11.41
N VAL A 156 -17.81 -4.84 11.19
CA VAL A 156 -18.41 -3.61 11.77
C VAL A 156 -19.85 -3.45 11.31
N ALA A 157 -20.11 -3.60 10.00
CA ALA A 157 -21.45 -3.50 9.43
C ALA A 157 -22.43 -4.56 9.99
N ARG A 158 -21.92 -5.72 10.43
CA ARG A 158 -22.71 -6.77 11.07
C ARG A 158 -23.04 -6.44 12.53
N VAL A 159 -22.08 -5.94 13.30
CA VAL A 159 -22.22 -5.75 14.76
C VAL A 159 -22.96 -4.46 15.11
N VAL A 160 -22.73 -3.36 14.38
CA VAL A 160 -23.32 -2.04 14.68
C VAL A 160 -24.86 -2.08 14.69
N PRO A 161 -25.57 -2.63 13.69
CA PRO A 161 -27.03 -2.69 13.71
C PRO A 161 -27.59 -3.48 14.89
N ALA A 162 -26.94 -4.58 15.27
CA ALA A 162 -27.35 -5.38 16.43
C ALA A 162 -27.23 -4.59 17.74
N LEU A 163 -26.21 -3.74 17.83
CA LEU A 163 -25.98 -2.87 18.98
C LEU A 163 -27.04 -1.76 19.06
N VAL A 164 -27.37 -1.14 17.93
CA VAL A 164 -28.44 -0.14 17.82
C VAL A 164 -29.78 -0.75 18.22
N ALA A 165 -30.11 -1.94 17.72
CA ALA A 165 -31.36 -2.63 18.06
C ALA A 165 -31.45 -2.94 19.57
N ARG A 166 -30.34 -3.36 20.18
CA ARG A 166 -30.27 -3.58 21.63
C ARG A 166 -30.48 -2.29 22.42
N ASP A 167 -29.83 -1.19 22.01
CA ASP A 167 -29.96 0.10 22.69
C ASP A 167 -31.40 0.64 22.59
N GLN A 168 -32.07 0.45 21.43
CA GLN A 168 -33.49 0.76 21.27
C GLN A 168 -34.36 -0.07 22.22
N THR A 169 -34.10 -1.38 22.30
CA THR A 169 -34.84 -2.27 23.21
C THR A 169 -34.69 -1.84 24.67
N ILE A 170 -33.49 -1.42 25.09
CA ILE A 170 -33.25 -0.90 26.45
C ILE A 170 -34.01 0.41 26.69
N ALA A 171 -34.02 1.31 25.71
CA ALA A 171 -34.77 2.56 25.79
C ALA A 171 -36.27 2.31 25.94
N ASP A 172 -36.83 1.38 25.14
CA ASP A 172 -38.25 1.00 25.20
C ASP A 172 -38.62 0.38 26.55
N LEU A 173 -37.76 -0.50 27.10
CA LEU A 173 -37.95 -1.08 28.44
C LEU A 173 -37.93 -0.01 29.54
N ASN A 174 -37.02 0.95 29.47
CA ASN A 174 -36.96 2.05 30.44
C ASN A 174 -38.19 2.97 30.34
N ALA A 175 -38.67 3.25 29.13
CA ALA A 175 -39.88 4.02 28.91
C ALA A 175 -41.12 3.30 29.48
N ASN A 176 -41.23 1.98 29.26
CA ASN A 176 -42.30 1.17 29.83
C ASN A 176 -42.23 1.11 31.35
N LYS A 177 -41.03 0.96 31.94
CA LYS A 177 -40.84 1.03 33.38
C LYS A 177 -41.32 2.37 33.94
N ALA A 178 -40.95 3.48 33.32
CA ALA A 178 -41.36 4.82 33.76
C ALA A 178 -42.89 4.99 33.72
N ARG A 179 -43.56 4.45 32.70
CA ARG A 179 -45.03 4.42 32.62
C ARG A 179 -45.65 3.60 33.75
N LEU A 180 -45.16 2.39 33.99
CA LEU A 180 -45.65 1.54 35.08
C LEU A 180 -45.44 2.20 36.46
N ASP A 181 -44.30 2.87 36.66
CA ASP A 181 -44.03 3.60 37.90
C ASP A 181 -44.99 4.78 38.09
N MET A 182 -45.39 5.46 37.01
CA MET A 182 -46.44 6.50 37.05
C MET A 182 -47.81 5.90 37.36
N ASP A 183 -48.25 4.91 36.59
CA ASP A 183 -49.54 4.23 36.78
C ASP A 183 -49.68 3.69 38.22
N TRP A 184 -48.61 3.15 38.77
CA TRP A 184 -48.57 2.69 40.15
C TRP A 184 -48.74 3.83 41.15
N ARG A 185 -48.03 4.95 40.98
CA ARG A 185 -48.18 6.14 41.86
C ARG A 185 -49.59 6.71 41.80
N GLU A 186 -50.18 6.80 40.61
CA GLU A 186 -51.55 7.28 40.42
C GLU A 186 -52.54 6.36 41.14
N ARG A 187 -52.43 5.04 40.95
CA ARG A 187 -53.27 4.06 41.66
C ARG A 187 -53.13 4.15 43.18
N MET A 188 -51.90 4.28 43.68
CA MET A 188 -51.64 4.42 45.12
C MET A 188 -52.22 5.73 45.68
N GLN A 189 -52.16 6.82 44.92
CA GLN A 189 -52.77 8.09 45.30
C GLN A 189 -54.30 8.00 45.30
N SER A 190 -54.92 7.39 44.29
CA SER A 190 -56.36 7.15 44.25
C SER A 190 -56.82 6.30 45.43
N MET A 191 -56.16 5.18 45.69
CA MET A 191 -56.45 4.34 46.85
C MET A 191 -56.31 5.12 48.17
N ARG A 192 -55.27 5.94 48.31
CA ARG A 192 -55.08 6.77 49.50
C ARG A 192 -56.25 7.72 49.71
N MET A 193 -56.69 8.42 48.66
CA MET A 193 -57.86 9.32 48.76
C MET A 193 -59.15 8.55 49.08
N GLU A 194 -59.35 7.36 48.52
CA GLU A 194 -60.49 6.51 48.88
C GLU A 194 -60.47 6.08 50.35
N PHE A 195 -59.30 5.76 50.90
CA PHE A 195 -59.15 5.44 52.32
C PHE A 195 -59.40 6.66 53.20
N GLU A 196 -58.85 7.82 52.85
CA GLU A 196 -59.08 9.09 53.57
C GLU A 196 -60.59 9.42 53.59
N TYR A 197 -61.27 9.34 52.45
CA TYR A 197 -62.72 9.54 52.36
C TYR A 197 -63.51 8.55 53.23
N LYS A 198 -63.18 7.25 53.21
CA LYS A 198 -63.85 6.25 54.07
C LYS A 198 -63.62 6.50 55.55
N ILE A 199 -62.44 6.99 55.93
CA ILE A 199 -62.15 7.37 57.32
C ILE A 199 -63.00 8.57 57.72
N GLU A 200 -63.06 9.62 56.90
CA GLU A 200 -63.91 10.79 57.14
C GLU A 200 -65.40 10.40 57.25
N GLU A 201 -65.89 9.53 56.36
CA GLU A 201 -67.27 9.03 56.41
C GLU A 201 -67.56 8.24 57.71
N LEU A 202 -66.60 7.42 58.17
CA LEU A 202 -66.72 6.70 59.44
C LEU A 202 -66.68 7.64 60.65
N GLU A 203 -65.79 8.63 60.64
CA GLU A 203 -65.70 9.67 61.66
C GLU A 203 -67.01 10.48 61.75
N GLU A 204 -67.58 10.86 60.60
CA GLU A 204 -68.87 11.56 60.53
C GLU A 204 -70.00 10.69 61.09
N LYS A 205 -70.09 9.41 60.70
CA LYS A 205 -71.07 8.47 61.26
C LYS A 205 -70.91 8.28 62.78
N LEU A 206 -69.68 8.27 63.27
CA LEU A 206 -69.36 8.21 64.71
C LEU A 206 -69.74 9.50 65.44
N TYR A 207 -69.61 10.68 64.80
CA TYR A 207 -69.89 11.98 65.42
C TYR A 207 -71.37 12.39 65.33
N VAL A 208 -72.07 12.03 64.26
CA VAL A 208 -73.47 12.44 63.98
C VAL A 208 -74.45 11.32 64.31
N GLY A 209 -74.02 10.05 64.29
CA GLY A 209 -74.86 8.90 64.63
C GLY A 209 -75.20 8.77 66.13
N PRO A 210 -76.04 7.79 66.50
CA PRO A 210 -76.54 7.61 67.86
C PRO A 210 -75.43 7.46 68.92
N LEU A 211 -74.26 6.92 68.54
CA LEU A 211 -73.09 6.84 69.41
C LEU A 211 -72.42 8.20 69.66
N GLY A 212 -72.34 9.06 68.64
CA GLY A 212 -71.82 10.43 68.76
C GLY A 212 -72.73 11.33 69.58
N TRP A 213 -74.04 11.18 69.39
CA TRP A 213 -75.05 11.80 70.25
C TRP A 213 -74.93 11.34 71.71
N LEU A 214 -74.79 10.03 71.96
CA LEU A 214 -74.60 9.49 73.31
C LEU A 214 -73.31 10.02 73.97
N ARG A 215 -72.22 10.10 73.20
CA ARG A 215 -70.93 10.66 73.68
C ARG A 215 -71.04 12.15 74.00
N ARG A 216 -71.71 12.95 73.19
CA ARG A 216 -71.97 14.38 73.49
C ARG A 216 -72.80 14.55 74.76
N LYS A 217 -73.82 13.71 74.95
CA LYS A 217 -74.63 13.68 76.18
C LYS A 217 -73.84 13.27 77.43
N LEU A 218 -72.93 12.30 77.31
CA LEU A 218 -72.10 11.85 78.43
C LEU A 218 -70.94 12.79 78.78
N THR A 219 -70.50 13.64 77.84
CA THR A 219 -69.37 14.57 78.04
C THR A 219 -69.80 16.00 78.38
N GLY A 220 -71.11 16.27 78.47
CA GLY A 220 -71.65 17.53 78.96
C GLY A 220 -71.47 18.73 78.02
N ARG A 221 -71.30 18.49 76.72
CA ARG A 221 -71.19 19.55 75.71
C ARG A 221 -72.53 20.00 75.12
N ASP A 222 -73.64 19.34 75.50
CA ASP A 222 -75.02 19.71 75.18
C ASP A 222 -75.94 19.54 76.40
#